data_AF-A0A6P6TDR7-F1
#
_entry.id   AF-A0A6P6TDR7-F1
#
_cell.length_a   1.000
_cell.length_b   1.000
_cell.length_c   1.000
_cell.angle_alpha   90.00
_cell.angle_beta   90.00
_cell.angle_gamma   90.00
#
_symmetry.space_group_name_H-M   'P 1'
#
loop_
_entity.id
_entity.type
_entity.pdbx_description
1 polymer ?
#
loop_
_entity_poly.entity_id
_entity_poly.type
_entity_poly.pdbx_seq_one_letter_code
_entity_poly.pdbx_strand_id
1 'polypeptide(L)'
;MASAIVRSGLRSAIRGGASRTAPAPASKRTFSASAHHDEAAEASKWEKITYLGIATCSTLSVYNLSKGHHHHEEPPPYPYLHIRNKEFPWGPDGLFEEKHH
;
A
#
# COMPACT_ATOMS: atom_id res chain seq x y z
N MET A 1 -13.29 24.78 16.76
CA MET A 1 -14.55 24.02 16.89
C MET A 1 -14.48 23.23 18.19
N ALA A 2 -15.05 23.79 19.25
CA ALA A 2 -15.11 23.18 20.58
C ALA A 2 -16.24 22.14 20.63
N SER A 3 -16.04 21.03 21.34
CA SER A 3 -17.11 20.30 22.03
C SER A 3 -16.52 19.35 23.08
N ALA A 4 -17.03 19.50 24.30
CA ALA A 4 -16.69 18.79 25.52
C ALA A 4 -17.22 17.35 25.53
N ILE A 5 -16.63 16.49 26.37
CA ILE A 5 -17.36 15.59 27.28
C ILE A 5 -16.51 15.47 28.57
N VAL A 6 -16.94 16.20 29.59
CA VAL A 6 -16.62 15.90 30.99
C VAL A 6 -17.68 14.91 31.46
N ARG A 7 -17.28 13.74 31.98
CA ARG A 7 -18.15 12.91 32.82
C ARG A 7 -17.41 12.56 34.11
N SER A 8 -17.66 13.40 35.10
CA SER A 8 -17.43 13.14 36.52
C SER A 8 -18.30 11.96 36.96
N GLY A 9 -17.69 10.97 37.60
CA GLY A 9 -18.39 9.84 38.23
C GLY A 9 -17.84 9.63 39.62
N LEU A 10 -18.25 10.46 40.58
CA LEU A 10 -17.81 10.37 41.97
C LEU A 10 -18.90 9.75 42.85
N ARG A 11 -18.55 8.59 43.43
CA ARG A 11 -19.01 8.00 44.69
C ARG A 11 -20.48 7.50 44.77
N SER A 12 -20.62 6.19 44.95
CA SER A 12 -21.69 5.62 45.79
C SER A 12 -21.06 5.01 47.03
N ALA A 13 -21.55 5.44 48.20
CA ALA A 13 -21.15 5.01 49.52
C ALA A 13 -21.76 3.65 49.91
N ILE A 14 -21.00 2.89 50.71
CA ILE A 14 -21.41 2.11 51.88
C ILE A 14 -22.71 1.28 51.75
N ARG A 15 -22.54 -0.01 51.43
CA ARG A 15 -23.29 -1.15 52.01
C ARG A 15 -22.23 -2.22 52.26
N GLY A 16 -21.95 -2.57 53.52
CA GLY A 16 -22.69 -3.60 54.26
C GLY A 16 -22.02 -4.96 53.99
N GLY A 17 -21.39 -5.54 55.00
CA GLY A 17 -20.36 -6.58 54.86
C GLY A 17 -20.79 -7.95 54.33
N ALA A 18 -19.86 -8.64 53.68
CA ALA A 18 -19.57 -10.08 53.74
C ALA A 18 -18.42 -10.39 52.76
N SER A 19 -17.37 -11.06 53.26
CA SER A 19 -16.36 -11.83 52.51
C SER A 19 -15.95 -11.35 51.12
N ARG A 20 -14.92 -10.49 51.06
CA ARG A 20 -14.15 -10.24 49.83
C ARG A 20 -13.25 -11.45 49.53
N THR A 21 -13.72 -12.42 48.75
CA THR A 21 -12.78 -13.15 47.88
C THR A 21 -12.49 -12.23 46.71
N ALA A 22 -11.42 -11.44 46.83
CA ALA A 22 -10.92 -10.65 45.72
C ALA A 22 -10.69 -11.58 44.52
N PRO A 23 -11.18 -11.28 43.30
CA PRO A 23 -10.66 -11.98 42.14
C PRO A 23 -9.14 -11.73 42.14
N ALA A 24 -8.35 -12.80 42.14
CA ALA A 24 -6.90 -12.71 41.98
C ALA A 24 -6.62 -11.69 40.88
N PRO A 25 -5.64 -10.77 41.03
CA PRO A 25 -5.35 -9.80 39.99
C PRO A 25 -5.09 -10.62 38.73
N ALA A 26 -6.01 -10.54 37.77
CA ALA A 26 -5.84 -11.20 36.48
C ALA A 26 -4.45 -10.83 36.03
N SER A 27 -3.57 -11.83 35.90
CA SER A 27 -2.20 -11.64 35.47
C SER A 27 -2.29 -10.75 34.26
N LYS A 28 -1.95 -9.46 34.45
CA LYS A 28 -1.99 -8.48 33.39
C LYS A 28 -0.90 -9.00 32.48
N ARG A 29 -1.30 -9.71 31.43
CA ARG A 29 -0.40 -10.05 30.35
C ARG A 29 0.09 -8.70 29.85
N THR A 30 1.25 -8.29 30.33
CA THR A 30 2.02 -7.21 29.73
C THR A 30 2.41 -7.79 28.39
N PHE A 31 1.54 -7.66 27.40
CA PHE A 31 1.97 -7.79 26.03
C PHE A 31 3.15 -6.84 25.91
N SER A 32 4.28 -7.34 25.40
CA SER A 32 5.43 -6.53 25.02
C SER A 32 5.05 -5.64 23.83
N ALA A 33 4.00 -4.84 23.97
CA ALA A 33 3.73 -3.71 23.12
C ALA A 33 4.61 -2.60 23.68
N SER A 34 5.60 -2.17 22.91
CA SER A 34 6.31 -0.93 23.15
C SER A 34 5.28 0.22 23.08
N ALA A 35 4.55 0.46 24.17
CA ALA A 35 3.50 1.48 24.25
C ALA A 35 4.07 2.92 24.22
N HIS A 36 5.40 3.05 24.07
CA HIS A 36 6.14 4.30 23.97
C HIS A 36 6.89 4.43 22.63
N HIS A 37 6.64 3.56 21.65
CA HIS A 37 7.08 3.84 20.30
C HIS A 37 6.17 4.93 19.73
N ASP A 38 6.76 6.01 19.26
CA ASP A 38 6.04 7.12 18.66
C ASP A 38 5.52 6.69 17.29
N GLU A 39 4.35 6.05 17.28
CA GLU A 39 3.67 5.56 16.06
C GLU A 39 3.50 6.67 15.03
N ALA A 40 3.32 7.92 15.47
CA ALA A 40 3.23 9.07 14.58
C ALA A 40 4.59 9.41 13.95
N ALA A 41 5.68 9.34 14.71
CA ALA A 41 7.02 9.49 14.16
C ALA A 41 7.39 8.33 13.20
N GLU A 42 6.99 7.10 13.50
CA GLU A 42 7.18 5.96 12.60
C GLU A 42 6.39 6.10 11.31
N ALA A 43 5.10 6.48 11.38
CA ALA A 43 4.29 6.78 10.20
C ALA A 43 4.92 7.91 9.37
N SER A 44 5.36 8.99 10.02
CA SER A 44 6.04 10.12 9.36
C SER A 44 7.34 9.71 8.69
N LYS A 45 8.07 8.74 9.27
CA LYS A 45 9.29 8.19 8.68
C LYS A 45 8.97 7.43 7.39
N TRP A 46 7.99 6.53 7.43
CA TRP A 46 7.58 5.76 6.26
C TRP A 46 7.00 6.66 5.16
N GLU A 47 6.20 7.67 5.52
CA GLU A 47 5.70 8.67 4.59
C GLU A 47 6.85 9.35 3.82
N LYS A 48 7.88 9.82 4.54
CA LYS A 48 9.06 10.45 3.92
C LYS A 48 9.83 9.49 3.01
N ILE A 49 10.03 8.25 3.46
CA ILE A 49 10.70 7.22 2.65
C ILE A 49 9.90 6.95 1.37
N THR A 50 8.57 6.84 1.48
CA THR A 50 7.69 6.63 0.33
C THR A 50 7.74 7.81 -0.64
N TYR A 51 7.67 9.06 -0.17
CA TYR A 51 7.81 10.22 -1.05
C TYR A 51 9.17 10.28 -1.74
N LEU A 52 10.24 9.96 -1.01
CA LEU A 52 11.58 9.86 -1.61
C LEU A 52 11.62 8.76 -2.68
N GLY A 53 11.05 7.59 -2.39
CA GLY A 53 10.93 6.48 -3.34
C GLY A 53 10.13 6.86 -4.59
N ILE A 54 8.96 7.49 -4.42
CA ILE A 54 8.13 7.97 -5.53
C ILE A 54 8.91 8.96 -6.39
N ALA A 55 9.55 9.96 -5.78
CA ALA A 55 10.28 10.99 -6.51
C ALA A 55 11.46 10.39 -7.30
N THR A 56 12.26 9.53 -6.65
CA THR A 56 13.42 8.88 -7.27
C THR A 56 13.03 7.91 -8.39
N CYS A 57 12.08 7.01 -8.13
CA CYS A 57 11.59 6.06 -9.14
C CYS A 57 10.94 6.78 -10.32
N SER A 58 10.09 7.78 -10.06
CA SER A 58 9.44 8.54 -11.15
C SER A 58 10.46 9.29 -12.00
N THR A 59 11.44 9.95 -11.37
CA THR A 59 12.51 10.66 -12.08
C THR A 59 13.33 9.70 -12.95
N LEU A 60 13.70 8.54 -12.40
CA LEU A 60 14.45 7.51 -13.12
C LEU A 60 13.63 6.92 -14.27
N SER A 61 12.33 6.69 -14.08
CA SER A 61 11.43 6.24 -15.15
C SER A 61 11.36 7.26 -16.27
N VAL A 62 11.14 8.55 -15.96
CA VAL A 62 11.13 9.62 -16.96
C VAL A 62 12.45 9.67 -17.73
N TYR A 63 13.59 9.61 -17.05
CA TYR A 63 14.91 9.64 -17.70
C TYR A 63 15.17 8.44 -18.63
N ASN A 64 14.69 7.24 -18.26
CA ASN A 64 14.87 6.07 -19.11
C ASN A 64 13.90 6.06 -20.29
N LEU A 65 12.64 6.44 -20.05
CA LEU A 65 11.57 6.45 -21.07
C LEU A 65 11.66 7.66 -22.02
N SER A 66 12.36 8.72 -21.64
CA SER A 66 12.60 9.87 -22.53
C SER A 66 13.54 9.56 -23.69
N LYS A 67 14.21 8.41 -23.67
CA LYS A 67 15.09 7.95 -24.73
C LYS A 67 14.26 7.14 -25.73
N GLY A 68 14.48 7.36 -27.03
CA GLY A 68 13.89 6.51 -28.06
C GLY A 68 14.33 5.05 -27.87
N HIS A 69 13.43 4.11 -28.16
CA HIS A 69 13.77 2.70 -28.19
C HIS A 69 14.17 2.30 -29.61
N HIS A 70 15.21 1.47 -29.73
CA HIS A 70 15.68 1.00 -31.02
C HIS A 70 14.77 -0.13 -31.50
N HIS A 71 14.12 0.06 -32.64
CA HIS A 71 13.53 -1.03 -33.38
C HIS A 71 14.61 -1.68 -34.25
N HIS A 72 14.69 -3.00 -34.17
CA HIS A 72 15.53 -3.77 -35.06
C HIS A 72 14.83 -3.98 -36.40
N GLU A 73 15.61 -4.25 -37.45
CA GLU A 73 15.04 -4.65 -38.73
C GLU A 73 14.17 -5.90 -38.54
N GLU A 74 13.07 -5.94 -39.28
CA GLU A 74 12.13 -7.06 -39.21
C GLU A 74 12.85 -8.36 -39.60
N PRO A 75 12.74 -9.43 -38.80
CA PRO A 75 13.34 -10.69 -39.16
C PRO A 75 12.75 -11.22 -40.47
N PRO A 76 13.47 -12.10 -41.19
CA PRO A 76 12.93 -12.77 -42.37
C PRO A 76 11.57 -13.42 -42.07
N PRO A 77 10.69 -13.58 -43.07
CA PRO A 77 9.33 -14.10 -42.88
C PRO A 77 9.37 -15.60 -42.59
N TYR A 78 9.64 -15.95 -41.33
CA TYR A 78 9.68 -17.34 -40.90
C TYR A 78 8.26 -17.94 -40.88
N PRO A 79 8.09 -19.24 -41.21
CA PRO A 79 6.76 -19.87 -41.28
C PRO A 79 5.96 -19.84 -39.97
N TYR A 80 6.63 -19.60 -38.84
CA TYR A 80 6.02 -19.53 -37.53
C TYR A 80 5.70 -18.11 -37.06
N LEU A 81 6.10 -17.08 -37.81
CA LEU A 81 5.77 -15.68 -37.56
C LEU A 81 4.55 -15.28 -38.37
N HIS A 82 3.82 -14.26 -37.89
CA HIS A 82 2.66 -13.69 -38.58
C HIS A 82 1.60 -14.72 -39.04
N ILE A 83 1.41 -15.81 -38.28
CA ILE A 83 0.44 -16.87 -38.62
C ILE A 83 -0.99 -16.32 -38.56
N ARG A 84 -1.76 -16.57 -39.62
CA ARG A 84 -3.18 -16.19 -39.75
C ARG A 84 -4.06 -17.37 -40.15
N ASN A 85 -4.66 -18.02 -39.14
CA ASN A 85 -5.60 -19.14 -39.37
C ASN A 85 -7.04 -18.65 -39.62
N LYS A 86 -7.40 -17.50 -39.04
CA LYS A 86 -8.69 -16.82 -39.21
C LYS A 86 -8.43 -15.31 -39.13
N GLU A 87 -9.10 -14.56 -40.01
CA GLU A 87 -9.03 -13.11 -40.00
C GLU A 87 -9.55 -12.51 -38.70
N PHE A 88 -8.93 -11.39 -38.29
CA PHE A 88 -9.45 -10.62 -37.17
C PHE A 88 -10.72 -9.85 -37.60
N PRO A 89 -11.64 -9.60 -36.66
CA PRO A 89 -12.89 -8.90 -36.97
C PRO A 89 -12.71 -7.39 -37.23
N TRP A 90 -11.54 -6.80 -36.99
CA TRP A 90 -11.26 -5.37 -37.16
C TRP A 90 -10.31 -5.04 -38.31
N GLY A 91 -9.76 -6.04 -39.02
CA GLY A 91 -8.85 -5.81 -40.13
C GLY A 91 -7.66 -6.79 -40.16
N PRO A 92 -6.71 -6.56 -41.08
CA PRO A 92 -5.57 -7.46 -41.30
C PRO A 92 -4.52 -7.44 -40.18
N ASP A 93 -4.47 -6.37 -39.39
CA ASP A 93 -3.36 -6.09 -38.48
C ASP A 93 -3.66 -6.44 -37.03
N GLY A 94 -2.60 -6.65 -36.25
CA GLY A 94 -2.64 -6.74 -34.79
C GLY A 94 -3.44 -5.62 -34.16
N LEU A 95 -4.15 -5.93 -33.06
CA LEU A 95 -4.99 -4.96 -32.35
C LEU A 95 -4.20 -3.72 -31.87
N PHE A 96 -2.91 -3.90 -31.57
CA PHE A 96 -2.00 -2.87 -31.11
C PHE A 96 -0.71 -2.89 -31.95
N GLU A 97 -0.84 -3.01 -33.27
CA GLU A 97 0.30 -3.04 -34.20
C GLU A 97 0.63 -1.64 -34.74
N GLU A 98 1.90 -1.26 -34.69
CA GLU A 98 2.44 -0.07 -35.33
C GLU A 98 3.35 -0.50 -36.49
N LYS A 99 3.03 -0.07 -37.71
CA LYS A 99 3.70 -0.53 -38.94
C LYS A 99 4.94 0.27 -39.33
N HIS A 100 5.05 1.48 -38.81
CA HIS A 100 6.07 2.44 -39.20
C HIS A 100 6.82 2.88 -37.95
N HIS A 101 8.11 2.53 -37.89
CA HIS A 101 9.05 3.01 -36.88
C HIS A 101 9.72 4.31 -37.32
#